data_AF-A6R323-F1
#
_entry.id   AF-A6R323-F1
#
_cell.length_a   1.000
_cell.length_b   1.000
_cell.length_c   1.000
_cell.angle_alpha   90.00
_cell.angle_beta   90.00
_cell.angle_gamma   90.00
#
_symmetry.space_group_name_H-M   'P 1'
#
loop_
_entity.id
_entity.type
_entity.pdbx_description
1 polymer ?
#
loop_
_entity_poly.entity_id
_entity_poly.type
_entity_poly.pdbx_seq_one_letter_code
_entity_poly.pdbx_strand_id
1 'polypeptide(L)'
;MLSRIIKVARFMVVHKALRLDANASDMLARNQASQMVGEWAVVNAMKEADYTFTGNQNEGHSTNRMSHQGRFIITHQQRGQRALMDEEVLVEEAQRWKDQCVICANGKREFDHELYQCPHEESQEAKRWMMTVRSKIKYTQYSGCFRCGMPQSICNSWKTQRQCPYRGFLIPTVAMMMYGCHAGQMKQAWRQRLREFNVDADDQEAVIEFLGQKVEGQGMEHNRLVEMVCWLRGIYQEAERGKIELEGTEVK
;
A
#
# COMPACT_ATOMS: atom_id res chain seq x y z
N MET A 1 -12.55 35.00 -2.73
CA MET A 1 -11.53 33.98 -3.10
C MET A 1 -10.19 34.16 -2.38
N LEU A 2 -9.62 35.38 -2.29
CA LEU A 2 -8.33 35.63 -1.62
C LEU A 2 -8.22 35.07 -0.18
N SER A 3 -9.28 35.24 0.63
CA SER A 3 -9.30 34.75 2.02
C SER A 3 -9.14 33.22 2.16
N ARG A 4 -9.61 32.45 1.18
CA ARG A 4 -9.50 30.97 1.20
C ARG A 4 -8.08 30.52 0.86
N ILE A 5 -7.45 31.16 -0.12
CA ILE A 5 -6.06 30.87 -0.51
C ILE A 5 -5.10 31.19 0.64
N ILE A 6 -5.32 32.31 1.34
CA ILE A 6 -4.50 32.71 2.49
C ILE A 6 -4.66 31.70 3.65
N LYS A 7 -5.87 31.19 3.90
CA LYS A 7 -6.10 30.16 4.94
C LYS A 7 -5.40 28.85 4.61
N VAL A 8 -5.46 28.39 3.37
CA VAL A 8 -4.80 27.16 2.92
C VAL A 8 -3.27 27.33 2.96
N ALA A 9 -2.73 28.45 2.49
CA ALA A 9 -1.31 28.73 2.54
C ALA A 9 -0.78 28.77 3.98
N ARG A 10 -1.51 29.43 4.90
CA ARG A 10 -1.17 29.43 6.34
C ARG A 10 -1.17 28.03 6.93
N PHE A 11 -2.17 27.21 6.61
CA PHE A 11 -2.22 25.82 7.05
C PHE A 11 -1.01 25.02 6.55
N MET A 12 -0.67 25.15 5.27
CA MET A 12 0.46 24.43 4.68
C MET A 12 1.81 24.85 5.28
N VAL A 13 2.00 26.14 5.57
CA VAL A 13 3.22 26.65 6.22
C VAL A 13 3.34 26.14 7.65
N VAL A 14 2.27 26.22 8.44
CA VAL A 14 2.25 25.72 9.83
C VAL A 14 2.47 24.21 9.86
N HIS A 15 1.81 23.46 8.97
CA HIS A 15 1.97 22.02 8.87
C HIS A 15 3.39 21.60 8.45
N LYS A 16 4.04 22.38 7.57
CA LYS A 16 5.44 22.13 7.18
C LYS A 16 6.41 22.45 8.33
N ALA A 17 6.19 23.54 9.06
CA ALA A 17 7.00 23.90 10.22
C ALA A 17 6.92 22.82 11.32
N LEU A 18 5.71 22.34 11.63
CA LEU A 18 5.50 21.25 12.60
C LEU A 18 6.13 19.92 12.18
N ARG A 19 6.34 19.67 10.88
CA ARG A 19 7.02 18.45 10.41
C ARG A 19 8.55 18.53 10.51
N LEU A 20 9.11 19.72 10.52
CA LEU A 20 10.56 19.93 10.53
C LEU A 20 11.12 20.11 11.95
N ASP A 21 10.25 20.37 12.93
CA ASP A 21 10.64 20.52 14.33
C ASP A 21 10.54 19.16 15.06
N ALA A 22 11.69 18.67 15.54
CA ALA A 22 11.81 17.41 16.27
C ALA A 22 11.00 17.40 17.59
N ASN A 23 10.66 18.57 18.13
CA ASN A 23 9.91 18.74 19.38
C ASN A 23 8.44 19.13 19.13
N ALA A 24 7.95 19.11 17.88
CA ALA A 24 6.60 19.55 17.54
C ALA A 24 5.49 18.80 18.30
N SER A 25 5.68 17.49 18.52
CA SER A 25 4.74 16.66 19.28
C SER A 25 4.60 17.12 20.73
N ASP A 26 5.72 17.50 21.38
CA ASP A 26 5.72 17.98 22.76
C ASP A 26 5.12 19.37 22.89
N MET A 27 5.33 20.24 21.89
CA MET A 27 4.70 21.56 21.83
C MET A 27 3.18 21.47 21.63
N LEU A 28 2.71 20.57 20.77
CA LEU A 28 1.28 20.33 20.56
C LEU A 28 0.61 19.74 21.80
N ALA A 29 1.29 18.81 22.48
CA ALA A 29 0.82 18.24 23.75
C ALA A 29 0.72 19.32 24.85
N ARG A 30 1.70 20.23 24.95
CA ARG A 30 1.64 21.38 25.88
C ARG A 30 0.50 22.34 25.56
N ASN A 31 0.24 22.64 24.28
CA ASN A 31 -0.87 23.50 23.87
C ASN A 31 -2.25 22.87 24.13
N GLN A 32 -2.36 21.55 24.08
CA GLN A 32 -3.59 20.83 24.47
C GLN A 32 -3.76 20.77 25.99
N ALA A 33 -2.67 20.70 26.75
CA ALA A 33 -2.68 20.70 28.21
C ALA A 33 -2.96 22.11 28.79
N SER A 34 -2.49 23.16 28.12
CA SER A 34 -2.80 24.55 28.46
C SER A 34 -4.20 24.92 27.95
N GLN A 35 -5.20 24.57 28.74
CA GLN A 35 -6.61 24.90 28.56
C GLN A 35 -6.83 26.43 28.60
N MET A 36 -6.56 27.11 27.49
CA MET A 36 -7.08 28.46 27.20
C MET A 36 -7.34 28.59 25.69
N VAL A 37 -8.34 27.86 25.21
CA VAL A 37 -8.81 28.01 23.83
C VAL A 37 -10.27 28.46 23.87
N GLY A 38 -10.49 29.74 23.57
CA GLY A 38 -11.82 30.35 23.53
C GLY A 38 -12.73 29.74 22.46
N GLU A 39 -14.04 29.97 22.59
CA GLU A 39 -15.14 29.35 21.83
C GLU A 39 -15.00 29.32 20.30
N TRP A 40 -14.14 30.16 19.71
CA TRP A 40 -13.90 30.18 18.26
C TRP A 40 -13.20 28.91 17.72
N ALA A 41 -12.53 28.11 18.56
CA ALA A 41 -11.82 26.92 18.12
C ALA A 41 -12.68 25.65 18.00
N VAL A 42 -13.96 25.71 18.38
CA VAL A 42 -14.88 24.56 18.30
C VAL A 42 -15.71 24.57 16.99
N VAL A 43 -15.54 25.59 16.15
CA VAL A 43 -16.26 25.68 14.87
C VAL A 43 -15.54 24.85 13.81
N ASN A 44 -16.02 23.63 13.62
CA ASN A 44 -15.58 22.71 12.58
C ASN A 44 -16.02 23.27 11.21
N ALA A 45 -15.07 23.74 10.38
CA ALA A 45 -15.34 24.40 9.09
C ALA A 45 -15.99 23.50 8.01
N MET A 46 -16.34 22.26 8.36
CA MET A 46 -17.00 21.29 7.48
C MET A 46 -18.52 21.18 7.69
N LYS A 47 -19.11 21.92 8.65
CA LYS A 47 -20.55 21.84 8.95
C LYS A 47 -21.45 22.80 8.14
N GLU A 48 -20.88 23.63 7.27
CA GLU A 48 -21.64 24.58 6.43
C GLU A 48 -21.79 24.15 4.95
N ALA A 49 -21.41 22.93 4.58
CA ALA A 49 -21.61 22.43 3.22
C ALA A 49 -22.84 21.51 3.16
N ASP A 50 -24.02 22.12 3.11
CA ASP A 50 -25.26 21.46 2.72
C ASP A 50 -25.20 21.14 1.21
N TYR A 51 -25.13 19.86 0.86
CA TYR A 51 -25.35 19.39 -0.50
C TYR A 51 -26.41 18.27 -0.46
N THR A 52 -27.66 18.65 -0.68
CA THR A 52 -28.80 17.77 -0.82
C THR A 52 -28.78 17.08 -2.19
N PHE A 53 -28.56 15.77 -2.20
CA PHE A 53 -28.95 14.90 -3.31
C PHE A 53 -30.08 13.99 -2.82
N THR A 54 -31.30 14.32 -3.22
CA THR A 54 -32.50 13.53 -2.99
C THR A 54 -32.62 12.43 -4.07
N GLY A 55 -32.80 11.19 -3.62
CA GLY A 55 -32.99 10.04 -4.51
C GLY A 55 -33.44 8.79 -3.77
N ASN A 56 -34.72 8.79 -3.37
CA ASN A 56 -35.61 7.69 -2.97
C ASN A 56 -35.06 6.47 -2.21
N GLN A 57 -35.47 6.41 -0.94
CA GLN A 57 -35.64 5.19 -0.17
C GLN A 57 -36.89 4.47 -0.67
N ASN A 58 -36.80 3.17 -0.96
CA ASN A 58 -37.76 2.19 -0.47
C ASN A 58 -37.28 0.75 -0.70
N GLU A 59 -37.56 -0.05 0.32
CA GLU A 59 -37.58 -1.52 0.41
C GLU A 59 -36.29 -2.26 0.81
N GLY A 60 -36.41 -2.98 1.93
CA GLY A 60 -35.84 -4.32 2.05
C GLY A 60 -34.81 -4.50 3.15
N HIS A 61 -35.26 -4.74 4.38
CA HIS A 61 -34.46 -5.35 5.45
C HIS A 61 -33.78 -6.65 4.98
N SER A 62 -32.43 -6.69 4.92
CA SER A 62 -31.68 -7.91 5.24
C SER A 62 -30.22 -7.62 5.63
N THR A 63 -29.90 -7.94 6.88
CA THR A 63 -28.59 -8.43 7.38
C THR A 63 -27.37 -7.51 7.43
N ASN A 64 -27.16 -7.04 8.65
CA ASN A 64 -26.09 -6.27 9.26
C ASN A 64 -24.72 -6.99 9.33
N ARG A 65 -24.07 -7.28 8.17
CA ARG A 65 -22.69 -7.85 8.13
C ARG A 65 -21.68 -7.10 7.24
N MET A 66 -22.09 -6.10 6.47
CA MET A 66 -21.23 -5.39 5.51
C MET A 66 -20.58 -4.09 6.02
N SER A 67 -20.87 -3.63 7.24
CA SER A 67 -20.47 -2.29 7.70
C SER A 67 -19.09 -2.22 8.40
N HIS A 68 -18.56 -3.34 8.91
CA HIS A 68 -17.27 -3.33 9.62
C HIS A 68 -16.05 -3.46 8.69
N GLN A 69 -16.16 -4.14 7.55
CA GLN A 69 -15.04 -4.32 6.61
C GLN A 69 -14.72 -3.05 5.80
N GLY A 70 -15.73 -2.29 5.38
CA GLY A 70 -15.54 -1.11 4.52
C GLY A 70 -14.92 0.10 5.23
N ARG A 71 -15.08 0.20 6.56
CA ARG A 71 -14.61 1.35 7.35
C ARG A 71 -13.17 1.20 7.84
N PHE A 72 -12.62 -0.02 7.82
CA PHE A 72 -11.27 -0.33 8.30
C PHE A 72 -10.18 0.00 7.27
N ILE A 73 -10.49 -0.13 5.97
CA ILE A 73 -9.53 0.03 4.86
C ILE A 73 -9.03 1.48 4.70
N ILE A 74 -9.80 2.50 5.12
CA ILE A 74 -9.61 3.89 4.65
C ILE A 74 -8.67 4.73 5.56
N THR A 75 -8.56 4.44 6.86
CA THR A 75 -7.96 5.39 7.84
C THR A 75 -6.52 5.11 8.27
N HIS A 76 -5.94 3.93 7.99
CA HIS A 76 -4.52 3.63 8.30
C HIS A 76 -3.63 3.41 7.07
N GLN A 77 -4.23 3.37 5.88
CA GLN A 77 -3.62 3.04 4.59
C GLN A 77 -2.50 4.01 4.15
N GLN A 78 -2.62 5.32 4.43
CA GLN A 78 -1.67 6.32 3.93
C GLN A 78 -0.38 6.48 4.76
N ARG A 79 -0.40 6.13 6.05
CA ARG A 79 0.80 6.24 6.92
C ARG A 79 1.74 5.04 6.76
N GLY A 80 1.20 3.81 6.74
CA GLY A 80 1.99 2.59 6.56
C GLY A 80 2.63 2.48 5.18
N GLN A 81 1.89 2.86 4.13
CA GLN A 81 2.42 2.89 2.77
C GLN A 81 3.60 3.86 2.65
N ARG A 82 3.55 5.06 3.25
CA ARG A 82 4.66 6.02 3.19
C ARG A 82 5.91 5.54 3.93
N ALA A 83 5.75 4.81 5.04
CA ALA A 83 6.88 4.25 5.78
C ALA A 83 7.61 3.14 4.98
N LEU A 84 6.85 2.28 4.28
CA LEU A 84 7.40 1.24 3.41
C LEU A 84 8.05 1.79 2.12
N MET A 85 7.89 3.07 1.82
CA MET A 85 8.56 3.75 0.70
C MET A 85 9.92 4.33 1.09
N ASP A 86 10.36 4.14 2.33
CA ASP A 86 11.73 4.39 2.76
C ASP A 86 12.69 3.34 2.18
N GLU A 87 13.88 3.76 1.78
CA GLU A 87 14.85 2.87 1.11
C GLU A 87 15.33 1.75 2.03
N GLU A 88 15.61 2.06 3.28
CA GLU A 88 16.13 1.10 4.27
C GLU A 88 15.08 0.03 4.54
N VAL A 89 13.85 0.47 4.79
CA VAL A 89 12.71 -0.44 5.04
C VAL A 89 12.43 -1.34 3.83
N LEU A 90 12.49 -0.79 2.61
CA LEU A 90 12.28 -1.59 1.41
C LEU A 90 13.41 -2.62 1.18
N VAL A 91 14.65 -2.27 1.54
CA VAL A 91 15.79 -3.21 1.50
C VAL A 91 15.62 -4.32 2.53
N GLU A 92 15.20 -3.99 3.76
CA GLU A 92 14.93 -4.98 4.81
C GLU A 92 13.82 -5.96 4.40
N GLU A 93 12.70 -5.45 3.87
CA GLU A 93 11.63 -6.31 3.34
C GLU A 93 12.13 -7.18 2.18
N ALA A 94 12.97 -6.63 1.31
CA ALA A 94 13.56 -7.42 0.23
C ALA A 94 14.45 -8.54 0.76
N GLN A 95 15.30 -8.27 1.75
CA GLN A 95 16.16 -9.28 2.36
C GLN A 95 15.38 -10.36 3.10
N ARG A 96 14.27 -9.97 3.75
CA ARG A 96 13.43 -10.88 4.52
C ARG A 96 12.63 -11.84 3.65
N TRP A 97 12.11 -11.37 2.51
CA TRP A 97 11.13 -12.12 1.72
C TRP A 97 11.67 -12.65 0.41
N LYS A 98 12.80 -12.14 -0.06
CA LYS A 98 13.48 -12.76 -1.18
C LYS A 98 13.85 -14.20 -0.80
N ASP A 99 13.63 -15.12 -1.73
CA ASP A 99 13.85 -16.55 -1.55
C ASP A 99 12.90 -17.20 -0.51
N GLN A 100 11.83 -16.52 -0.09
CA GLN A 100 10.80 -17.06 0.81
C GLN A 100 9.44 -17.21 0.10
N CYS A 101 8.78 -18.36 0.26
CA CYS A 101 7.47 -18.64 -0.29
C CYS A 101 6.36 -18.41 0.74
N VAL A 102 5.75 -17.22 0.71
CA VAL A 102 4.67 -16.82 1.64
C VAL A 102 3.47 -17.78 1.60
N ILE A 103 3.17 -18.35 0.42
CA ILE A 103 2.10 -19.35 0.28
C ILE A 103 2.41 -20.59 1.13
N CYS A 104 3.64 -21.09 1.08
CA CYS A 104 4.08 -22.25 1.87
C CYS A 104 4.18 -21.92 3.36
N ALA A 105 4.67 -20.72 3.70
CA ALA A 105 4.73 -20.26 5.10
C ALA A 105 3.34 -20.29 5.74
N ASN A 106 2.33 -19.77 5.03
CA ASN A 106 0.95 -19.74 5.51
C ASN A 106 0.27 -21.12 5.50
N GLY A 107 0.76 -22.03 4.66
CA GLY A 107 0.42 -23.45 4.67
C GLY A 107 1.12 -24.27 5.76
N LYS A 108 1.95 -23.65 6.62
CA LYS A 108 2.78 -24.31 7.65
C LYS A 108 3.72 -25.38 7.06
N ARG A 109 4.30 -25.10 5.88
CA ARG A 109 5.26 -25.98 5.17
C ARG A 109 6.64 -25.34 5.13
N GLU A 110 7.65 -26.10 4.70
CA GLU A 110 8.96 -25.54 4.35
C GLU A 110 8.79 -24.43 3.30
N PHE A 111 9.37 -23.27 3.55
CA PHE A 111 9.11 -22.05 2.78
C PHE A 111 10.38 -21.32 2.35
N ASP A 112 11.57 -21.87 2.63
CA ASP A 112 12.86 -21.32 2.20
C ASP A 112 13.14 -21.64 0.72
N HIS A 113 12.29 -21.12 -0.16
CA HIS A 113 12.44 -21.20 -1.60
C HIS A 113 11.70 -20.07 -2.31
N GLU A 114 12.20 -19.68 -3.49
CA GLU A 114 11.52 -18.71 -4.35
C GLU A 114 10.17 -19.26 -4.85
N LEU A 115 9.19 -18.35 -5.08
CA LEU A 115 7.92 -18.72 -5.71
C LEU A 115 8.12 -19.52 -6.99
N TYR A 116 9.10 -19.20 -7.83
CA TYR A 116 9.36 -19.92 -9.08
C TYR A 116 9.62 -21.42 -8.86
N GLN A 117 10.31 -21.76 -7.79
CA GLN A 117 10.72 -23.13 -7.44
C GLN A 117 9.68 -23.89 -6.59
N CYS A 118 8.65 -23.22 -6.07
CA CYS A 118 7.65 -23.84 -5.20
C CYS A 118 6.94 -25.05 -5.86
N PRO A 119 7.00 -26.27 -5.32
CA PRO A 119 6.42 -27.44 -5.99
C PRO A 119 4.89 -27.55 -5.84
N HIS A 120 4.28 -26.77 -4.95
CA HIS A 120 2.90 -26.97 -4.53
C HIS A 120 1.87 -26.39 -5.51
N GLU A 121 0.75 -27.09 -5.67
CA GLU A 121 -0.35 -26.74 -6.58
C GLU A 121 -0.94 -25.36 -6.30
N GLU A 122 -1.08 -24.98 -5.03
CA GLU A 122 -1.62 -23.68 -4.60
C GLU A 122 -0.78 -22.49 -5.09
N SER A 123 0.50 -22.73 -5.42
CA SER A 123 1.39 -21.68 -5.95
C SER A 123 1.25 -21.47 -7.46
N GLN A 124 0.56 -22.37 -8.18
CA GLN A 124 0.62 -22.41 -9.65
C GLN A 124 -0.07 -21.20 -10.31
N GLU A 125 -1.15 -20.67 -9.73
CA GLU A 125 -1.77 -19.44 -10.22
C GLU A 125 -0.85 -18.23 -10.02
N ALA A 126 -0.24 -18.11 -8.83
CA ALA A 126 0.74 -17.08 -8.51
C ALA A 126 1.95 -17.12 -9.47
N LYS A 127 2.48 -18.32 -9.72
CA LYS A 127 3.59 -18.55 -10.66
C LYS A 127 3.25 -18.10 -12.08
N ARG A 128 2.07 -18.48 -12.59
CA ARG A 128 1.61 -18.10 -13.93
C ARG A 128 1.52 -16.59 -14.08
N TRP A 129 0.91 -15.92 -13.10
CA TRP A 129 0.84 -14.46 -13.08
C TRP A 129 2.24 -13.82 -13.04
N MET A 130 3.10 -14.27 -12.10
CA MET A 130 4.47 -13.79 -11.95
C MET A 130 5.27 -13.91 -13.25
N MET A 131 5.22 -15.06 -13.91
CA MET A 131 5.95 -15.30 -15.16
C MET A 131 5.44 -14.42 -16.29
N THR A 132 4.12 -14.22 -16.38
CA THR A 132 3.53 -13.35 -17.39
C THR A 132 3.98 -11.90 -17.21
N VAL A 133 3.84 -11.36 -16.00
CA VAL A 133 4.29 -9.98 -15.67
C VAL A 133 5.78 -9.83 -15.92
N ARG A 134 6.62 -10.75 -15.42
CA ARG A 134 8.08 -10.70 -15.58
C ARG A 134 8.51 -10.69 -17.05
N SER A 135 7.79 -11.40 -17.93
CA SER A 135 8.11 -11.46 -19.36
C SER A 135 7.72 -10.20 -20.14
N LYS A 136 6.64 -9.53 -19.73
CA LYS A 136 6.03 -8.41 -20.46
C LYS A 136 6.38 -7.03 -19.91
N ILE A 137 6.59 -6.90 -18.59
CA ILE A 137 6.75 -5.59 -17.95
C ILE A 137 7.92 -4.79 -18.55
N LYS A 138 7.64 -3.52 -18.85
CA LYS A 138 8.63 -2.54 -19.28
C LYS A 138 8.59 -1.38 -18.30
N TYR A 139 9.72 -1.09 -17.69
CA TYR A 139 9.83 0.05 -16.79
C TYR A 139 10.18 1.30 -17.57
N THR A 140 9.49 2.41 -17.29
CA THR A 140 9.84 3.73 -17.81
C THR A 140 11.29 4.10 -17.45
N GLN A 141 11.96 4.92 -18.27
CA GLN A 141 13.30 5.39 -17.95
C GLN A 141 13.33 6.13 -16.60
N TYR A 142 14.40 5.92 -15.84
CA TYR A 142 14.59 6.50 -14.50
C TYR A 142 13.50 6.15 -13.49
N SER A 143 12.75 5.06 -13.69
CA SER A 143 11.77 4.56 -12.70
C SER A 143 12.28 3.37 -11.88
N GLY A 144 13.46 2.83 -12.20
CA GLY A 144 14.07 1.71 -11.48
C GLY A 144 15.05 0.90 -12.32
N CYS A 145 15.51 -0.22 -11.75
CA CYS A 145 16.33 -1.20 -12.43
C CYS A 145 15.49 -2.04 -13.40
N PHE A 146 15.85 -2.06 -14.68
CA PHE A 146 15.11 -2.80 -15.71
C PHE A 146 15.04 -4.31 -15.54
N ARG A 147 15.82 -4.89 -14.64
CA ARG A 147 15.87 -6.34 -14.38
C ARG A 147 15.06 -6.78 -13.16
N CYS A 148 14.86 -5.92 -12.17
CA CYS A 148 14.15 -6.27 -10.93
C CYS A 148 13.07 -5.27 -10.51
N GLY A 149 12.99 -4.07 -11.13
CA GLY A 149 12.03 -3.02 -10.78
C GLY A 149 12.39 -2.21 -9.53
N MET A 150 13.44 -2.57 -8.78
CA MET A 150 13.84 -1.78 -7.61
C MET A 150 14.32 -0.38 -8.01
N PRO A 151 14.11 0.64 -7.17
CA PRO A 151 14.64 1.98 -7.38
C PRO A 151 16.15 1.99 -7.66
N GLN A 152 16.62 2.96 -8.45
CA GLN A 152 18.01 2.98 -8.90
C GLN A 152 19.01 3.30 -7.78
N SER A 153 18.58 4.02 -6.74
CA SER A 153 19.35 4.26 -5.52
C SER A 153 19.63 2.96 -4.76
N ILE A 154 18.66 2.04 -4.73
CA ILE A 154 18.76 0.75 -4.05
C ILE A 154 19.48 -0.29 -4.94
N CYS A 155 19.10 -0.40 -6.21
CA CYS A 155 19.67 -1.39 -7.13
C CYS A 155 20.62 -0.76 -8.16
N ASN A 156 21.91 -0.79 -7.82
CA ASN A 156 23.00 -0.26 -8.64
C ASN A 156 23.51 -1.23 -9.73
N SER A 157 22.71 -2.22 -10.16
CA SER A 157 23.11 -3.17 -11.22
C SER A 157 23.39 -2.48 -12.56
N TRP A 158 22.71 -1.37 -12.83
CA TRP A 158 22.97 -0.51 -13.99
C TRP A 158 24.41 0.06 -13.99
N LYS A 159 25.00 0.27 -12.81
CA LYS A 159 26.36 0.80 -12.62
C LYS A 159 27.42 -0.30 -12.50
N THR A 160 27.09 -1.36 -11.78
CA THR A 160 28.07 -2.42 -11.43
C THR A 160 28.16 -3.54 -12.46
N GLN A 161 27.22 -3.63 -13.41
CA GLN A 161 27.06 -4.74 -14.36
C GLN A 161 26.95 -6.13 -13.69
N ARG A 162 26.75 -6.19 -12.38
CA ARG A 162 26.53 -7.43 -11.61
C ARG A 162 25.07 -7.87 -11.67
N GLN A 163 24.82 -9.11 -11.27
CA GLN A 163 23.46 -9.62 -11.07
C GLN A 163 22.68 -8.75 -10.09
N CYS A 164 21.37 -8.59 -10.32
CA CYS A 164 20.51 -7.78 -9.46
C CYS A 164 20.20 -8.55 -8.18
N PRO A 165 20.63 -8.08 -7.00
CA PRO A 165 20.44 -8.83 -5.75
C PRO A 165 18.97 -8.94 -5.35
N TYR A 166 18.10 -8.09 -5.89
CA TYR A 166 16.66 -8.04 -5.62
C TYR A 166 15.80 -8.69 -6.72
N ARG A 167 16.43 -9.37 -7.69
CA ARG A 167 15.65 -10.22 -8.61
C ARG A 167 14.97 -11.30 -7.78
N GLY A 168 13.67 -11.49 -7.98
CA GLY A 168 12.89 -12.43 -7.17
C GLY A 168 12.07 -11.78 -6.04
N PHE A 169 12.15 -10.46 -5.83
CA PHE A 169 11.40 -9.79 -4.78
C PHE A 169 10.06 -9.18 -5.25
N LEU A 170 10.07 -8.04 -5.95
CA LEU A 170 8.84 -7.25 -6.19
C LEU A 170 7.69 -8.04 -6.84
N ILE A 171 7.90 -8.60 -8.04
CA ILE A 171 6.85 -9.32 -8.78
C ILE A 171 6.40 -10.60 -8.03
N PRO A 172 7.30 -11.47 -7.54
CA PRO A 172 6.90 -12.64 -6.77
C PRO A 172 6.12 -12.29 -5.50
N THR A 173 6.51 -11.23 -4.79
CA THR A 173 5.81 -10.76 -3.59
C THR A 173 4.36 -10.37 -3.92
N VAL A 174 4.12 -9.58 -4.98
CA VAL A 174 2.74 -9.28 -5.42
C VAL A 174 1.98 -10.57 -5.74
N ALA A 175 2.59 -11.49 -6.48
CA ALA A 175 1.95 -12.75 -6.87
C ALA A 175 1.53 -13.58 -5.64
N MET A 176 2.42 -13.75 -4.67
CA MET A 176 2.13 -14.54 -3.48
C MET A 176 1.04 -13.90 -2.60
N MET A 177 1.01 -12.56 -2.49
CA MET A 177 -0.05 -11.88 -1.74
C MET A 177 -1.40 -11.98 -2.44
N MET A 178 -1.43 -11.84 -3.78
CA MET A 178 -2.66 -11.82 -4.58
C MET A 178 -3.32 -13.19 -4.76
N TYR A 179 -2.52 -14.25 -4.74
CA TYR A 179 -2.95 -15.61 -5.05
C TYR A 179 -2.69 -16.60 -3.90
N GLY A 180 -2.22 -16.11 -2.75
CA GLY A 180 -2.03 -16.91 -1.54
C GLY A 180 -3.28 -17.05 -0.68
N CYS A 181 -3.10 -17.31 0.62
CA CYS A 181 -4.19 -17.65 1.54
C CYS A 181 -5.25 -16.55 1.74
N HIS A 182 -4.92 -15.29 1.44
CA HIS A 182 -5.84 -14.15 1.53
C HIS A 182 -6.34 -13.67 0.15
N ALA A 183 -6.22 -14.49 -0.90
CA ALA A 183 -6.49 -14.09 -2.28
C ALA A 183 -7.83 -13.37 -2.48
N GLY A 184 -8.91 -13.80 -1.83
CA GLY A 184 -10.22 -13.13 -1.92
C GLY A 184 -10.17 -11.65 -1.52
N GLN A 185 -9.68 -11.37 -0.30
CA GLN A 185 -9.55 -10.02 0.23
C GLN A 185 -8.54 -9.20 -0.58
N MET A 186 -7.40 -9.80 -0.94
CA MET A 186 -6.34 -9.11 -1.69
C MET A 186 -6.79 -8.76 -3.11
N LYS A 187 -7.45 -9.68 -3.84
CA LYS A 187 -8.02 -9.42 -5.17
C LYS A 187 -9.08 -8.33 -5.13
N GLN A 188 -9.93 -8.28 -4.09
CA GLN A 188 -10.92 -7.22 -3.93
C GLN A 188 -10.25 -5.85 -3.70
N ALA A 189 -9.29 -5.78 -2.78
CA ALA A 189 -8.55 -4.55 -2.51
C ALA A 189 -7.81 -4.06 -3.77
N TRP A 190 -7.14 -4.97 -4.48
CA TRP A 190 -6.44 -4.68 -5.74
C TRP A 190 -7.35 -4.07 -6.80
N ARG A 191 -8.53 -4.66 -7.02
CA ARG A 191 -9.54 -4.12 -7.94
C ARG A 191 -9.97 -2.71 -7.56
N GLN A 192 -10.21 -2.46 -6.26
CA GLN A 192 -10.56 -1.12 -5.80
C GLN A 192 -9.44 -0.13 -6.04
N ARG A 193 -8.19 -0.49 -5.72
CA ARG A 193 -7.04 0.37 -5.89
C ARG A 193 -6.77 0.72 -7.36
N LEU A 194 -6.82 -0.27 -8.25
CA LEU A 194 -6.60 -0.02 -9.68
C LEU A 194 -7.67 0.88 -10.30
N ARG A 195 -8.93 0.79 -9.84
CA ARG A 195 -9.99 1.71 -10.28
C ARG A 195 -9.70 3.17 -9.92
N GLU A 196 -8.99 3.45 -8.83
CA GLU A 196 -8.56 4.82 -8.49
C GLU A 196 -7.60 5.41 -9.55
N PHE A 197 -6.95 4.55 -10.34
CA PHE A 197 -6.08 4.92 -11.45
C PHE A 197 -6.73 4.71 -12.82
N ASN A 198 -8.03 4.38 -12.88
CA ASN A 198 -8.75 4.00 -14.10
C ASN A 198 -8.12 2.80 -14.83
N VAL A 199 -7.55 1.85 -14.08
CA VAL A 199 -7.00 0.60 -14.62
C VAL A 199 -7.99 -0.53 -14.34
N ASP A 200 -8.39 -1.27 -15.38
CA ASP A 200 -9.16 -2.50 -15.21
C ASP A 200 -8.24 -3.61 -14.70
N ALA A 201 -8.61 -4.22 -13.58
CA ALA A 201 -7.83 -5.27 -12.95
C ALA A 201 -7.90 -6.61 -13.70
N ASP A 202 -8.95 -6.81 -14.51
CA ASP A 202 -9.13 -8.02 -15.31
C ASP A 202 -8.47 -7.85 -16.70
N ASP A 203 -8.09 -6.62 -17.09
CA ASP A 203 -7.19 -6.35 -18.22
C ASP A 203 -5.72 -6.48 -17.79
N GLN A 204 -5.16 -7.66 -18.03
CA GLN A 204 -3.79 -7.96 -17.62
C GLN A 204 -2.74 -7.09 -18.32
N GLU A 205 -2.97 -6.63 -19.55
CA GLU A 205 -1.99 -5.80 -20.26
C GLU A 205 -1.97 -4.38 -19.70
N ALA A 206 -3.15 -3.80 -19.45
CA ALA A 206 -3.27 -2.51 -18.79
C ALA A 206 -2.62 -2.51 -17.39
N VAL A 207 -2.80 -3.60 -16.62
CA VAL A 207 -2.14 -3.75 -15.31
C VAL A 207 -0.61 -3.78 -15.45
N ILE A 208 -0.08 -4.54 -16.42
CA ILE A 208 1.38 -4.65 -16.61
C ILE A 208 1.99 -3.32 -17.04
N GLU A 209 1.32 -2.58 -17.93
CA GLU A 209 1.74 -1.25 -18.34
C GLU A 209 1.74 -0.29 -17.16
N PHE A 210 0.64 -0.25 -16.39
CA PHE A 210 0.50 0.57 -15.19
C PHE A 210 1.65 0.33 -14.21
N LEU A 211 1.97 -0.93 -13.90
CA LEU A 211 3.04 -1.31 -12.97
C LEU A 211 4.42 -0.77 -13.37
N GLY A 212 4.68 -0.60 -14.67
CA GLY A 212 5.94 -0.10 -15.21
C GLY A 212 6.11 1.43 -15.18
N GLN A 213 5.00 2.16 -14.99
CA GLN A 213 4.98 3.63 -15.07
C GLN A 213 5.83 4.28 -13.97
N LYS A 214 6.52 5.36 -14.32
CA LYS A 214 7.25 6.22 -13.38
C LYS A 214 6.27 6.99 -12.50
N VAL A 215 6.61 7.12 -11.21
CA VAL A 215 5.92 8.01 -10.27
C VAL A 215 6.78 9.26 -10.08
N GLU A 216 6.18 10.42 -10.35
CA GLU A 216 6.84 11.73 -10.20
C GLU A 216 6.29 12.45 -8.95
N GLY A 217 7.18 12.94 -8.08
CA GLY A 217 6.80 13.64 -6.86
C GLY A 217 7.80 13.44 -5.72
N GLN A 218 7.92 14.43 -4.82
CA GLN A 218 8.98 14.57 -3.80
C GLN A 218 9.31 13.26 -3.05
N GLY A 219 10.49 12.71 -3.32
CA GLY A 219 11.01 11.46 -2.74
C GLY A 219 12.00 10.77 -3.69
N MET A 220 12.28 9.50 -3.43
CA MET A 220 13.05 8.61 -4.31
C MET A 220 12.27 8.35 -5.61
N GLU A 221 12.92 8.42 -6.78
CA GLU A 221 12.30 8.04 -8.05
C GLU A 221 12.05 6.52 -8.12
N HIS A 222 10.82 6.13 -8.44
CA HIS A 222 10.39 4.73 -8.47
C HIS A 222 9.26 4.51 -9.50
N ASN A 223 8.90 3.24 -9.71
CA ASN A 223 7.78 2.82 -10.54
C ASN A 223 6.57 2.41 -9.69
N ARG A 224 5.40 2.33 -10.33
CA ARG A 224 4.14 1.91 -9.69
C ARG A 224 4.21 0.53 -9.03
N LEU A 225 5.01 -0.40 -9.56
CA LEU A 225 5.17 -1.72 -8.92
C LEU A 225 5.74 -1.61 -7.49
N VAL A 226 6.70 -0.71 -7.25
CA VAL A 226 7.20 -0.45 -5.88
C VAL A 226 6.08 0.06 -4.98
N GLU A 227 5.34 1.08 -5.42
CA GLU A 227 4.22 1.64 -4.66
C GLU A 227 3.17 0.56 -4.34
N MET A 228 2.85 -0.29 -5.31
CA MET A 228 1.86 -1.36 -5.17
C MET A 228 2.34 -2.47 -4.25
N VAL A 229 3.63 -2.83 -4.26
CA VAL A 229 4.19 -3.78 -3.29
C VAL A 229 4.07 -3.24 -1.88
N CYS A 230 4.50 -2.00 -1.63
CA CYS A 230 4.45 -1.39 -0.31
C CYS A 230 3.00 -1.26 0.19
N TRP A 231 2.08 -0.88 -0.69
CA TRP A 231 0.65 -0.79 -0.37
C TRP A 231 0.03 -2.17 -0.07
N LEU A 232 0.25 -3.17 -0.92
CA LEU A 232 -0.26 -4.53 -0.72
C LEU A 232 0.29 -5.14 0.58
N ARG A 233 1.57 -4.92 0.90
CA ARG A 233 2.19 -5.41 2.13
C ARG A 233 1.51 -4.87 3.38
N GLY A 234 1.15 -3.59 3.40
CA GLY A 234 0.39 -3.00 4.51
C GLY A 234 -0.94 -3.72 4.75
N ILE A 235 -1.71 -3.94 3.67
CA ILE A 235 -2.99 -4.65 3.75
C ILE A 235 -2.80 -6.12 4.14
N TYR A 236 -1.77 -6.77 3.60
CA TYR A 236 -1.49 -8.17 3.88
C TYR A 236 -1.14 -8.39 5.36
N GLN A 237 -0.32 -7.51 5.95
CA GLN A 237 0.02 -7.56 7.37
C GLN A 237 -1.20 -7.32 8.28
N GLU A 238 -2.16 -6.51 7.85
CA GLU A 238 -3.43 -6.34 8.56
C GLU A 238 -4.29 -7.61 8.48
N ALA A 239 -4.35 -8.25 7.31
CA ALA A 239 -5.06 -9.53 7.14
C ALA A 239 -4.43 -10.66 7.99
N GLU A 240 -3.09 -10.71 8.08
CA GLU A 240 -2.37 -11.64 8.94
C GLU A 240 -2.69 -11.40 10.42
N ARG A 241 -2.72 -10.14 10.87
CA ARG A 241 -3.08 -9.78 12.27
C ARG A 241 -4.53 -10.13 12.61
N GLY A 242 -5.47 -9.82 11.74
CA GLY A 242 -6.89 -10.17 11.94
C GLY A 242 -7.12 -11.69 12.03
N LYS A 243 -6.31 -12.49 11.34
CA LYS A 243 -6.34 -13.96 11.47
C LYS A 243 -5.82 -14.43 12.83
N ILE A 244 -4.73 -13.85 13.33
CA ILE A 244 -4.17 -14.16 14.65
C ILE A 244 -5.17 -13.83 15.77
N GLU A 245 -5.90 -12.71 15.66
CA GLU A 245 -6.92 -12.33 16.64
C GLU A 245 -8.13 -13.29 16.66
N LEU A 246 -8.55 -13.79 15.49
CA LEU A 246 -9.63 -14.77 15.37
C LEU A 246 -9.20 -16.17 15.85
N GLU A 247 -7.97 -16.61 15.56
CA GLU A 247 -7.43 -17.87 16.09
C GLU A 247 -7.13 -17.77 17.61
N GLY A 248 -6.82 -16.58 18.12
CA GLY A 248 -6.60 -16.31 19.55
C GLY A 248 -7.87 -16.20 20.39
N THR A 249 -9.05 -16.04 19.78
CA THR A 249 -10.35 -16.02 20.48
C THR A 249 -10.98 -17.40 20.63
N GLU A 250 -10.35 -18.47 20.13
CA GLU A 250 -10.77 -19.86 20.35
C GLU A 250 -10.13 -20.51 21.59
N VAL A 251 -9.64 -19.74 22.56
CA VAL A 251 -9.15 -20.28 23.84
C VAL A 251 -10.03 -19.81 25.01
N LYS A 252 -10.98 -20.70 25.34
CA LYS A 252 -11.79 -20.84 26.57
C LYS A 252 -12.84 -19.79 26.89
#